data_AF-A0A5S3WYF5-F1
#
_entry.id   AF-A0A5S3WYF5-F1
#
_cell.length_a   1.000
_cell.length_b   1.000
_cell.length_c   1.000
_cell.angle_alpha   90.00
_cell.angle_beta   90.00
_cell.angle_gamma   90.00
#
_symmetry.space_group_name_H-M   'P 1'
#
loop_
_entity.id
_entity.type
_entity.pdbx_description
1 polymer ?
#
loop_
_entity_poly.entity_id
_entity_poly.type
_entity_poly.pdbx_seq_one_letter_code
_entity_poly.pdbx_strand_id
1 'polypeptide(L)'
;MLLIGGMAALTNPLLGAGIAAKALLPGVAGIVSKFTLRPAAQKLTNHKEIAAIRQAEENILREFGDASTVKVINPVLQQLDLALRTTQSQHDPLLDFNFSTTEIKELDGNKWRVLTEIAIYHIYKDVYHDPFLYKQAQLGPEDIRWFDVLFSDLKGS
;
A
#
# COMPACT_ATOMS: atom_id res chain seq x y z
N MET A 1 -4.08 5.07 -0.96
CA MET A 1 -3.47 4.08 -0.04
C MET A 1 -4.54 3.15 0.52
N LEU A 2 -4.96 2.15 -0.27
CA LEU A 2 -5.95 1.13 0.14
C LEU A 2 -5.51 -0.29 -0.24
N LEU A 3 -4.29 -0.46 -0.77
CA LEU A 3 -3.91 -1.67 -1.48
C LEU A 3 -3.00 -2.64 -0.72
N ILE A 4 -2.60 -2.32 0.51
CA ILE A 4 -1.85 -3.27 1.37
C ILE A 4 -2.82 -4.14 2.19
N GLY A 5 -4.01 -3.65 2.52
CA GLY A 5 -5.03 -4.43 3.25
C GLY A 5 -5.74 -5.48 2.39
N GLY A 6 -5.88 -5.23 1.08
CA GLY A 6 -6.64 -6.12 0.17
C GLY A 6 -5.98 -7.47 -0.09
N MET A 7 -4.64 -7.56 -0.12
CA MET A 7 -3.95 -8.84 -0.35
C MET A 7 -3.91 -9.73 0.91
N ALA A 8 -3.88 -9.16 2.12
CA ALA A 8 -3.85 -9.95 3.36
C ALA A 8 -5.16 -10.72 3.61
N ALA A 9 -6.30 -10.19 3.13
CA ALA A 9 -7.60 -10.84 3.23
C ALA A 9 -7.72 -12.12 2.36
N LEU A 10 -6.90 -12.24 1.30
CA LEU A 10 -6.89 -13.40 0.42
C LEU A 10 -6.08 -14.58 0.99
N THR A 11 -5.10 -14.31 1.85
CA THR A 11 -4.21 -15.34 2.40
C THR A 11 -4.56 -15.74 3.83
N ASN A 12 -5.23 -14.88 4.61
CA ASN A 12 -5.77 -15.24 5.92
C ASN A 12 -6.93 -14.32 6.36
N PRO A 13 -8.19 -14.78 6.29
CA PRO A 13 -9.37 -13.97 6.59
C PRO A 13 -9.39 -13.35 8.00
N LEU A 14 -8.82 -14.03 9.00
CA LEU A 14 -8.79 -13.56 10.39
C LEU A 14 -7.72 -12.48 10.61
N LEU A 15 -6.55 -12.62 9.98
CA LEU A 15 -5.49 -11.60 10.00
C LEU A 15 -5.88 -10.38 9.14
N GLY A 16 -6.52 -10.61 7.99
CA GLY A 16 -7.02 -9.55 7.10
C GLY A 16 -8.11 -8.68 7.74
N ALA A 17 -9.02 -9.29 8.51
CA ALA A 17 -10.04 -8.54 9.26
C ALA A 17 -9.43 -7.59 10.30
N GLY A 18 -8.38 -8.01 11.01
CA GLY A 18 -7.68 -7.18 12.01
C GLY A 18 -6.94 -5.99 11.40
N ILE A 19 -6.38 -6.14 10.21
CA ILE A 19 -5.67 -5.06 9.50
C ILE A 19 -6.66 -4.10 8.83
N ALA A 20 -7.76 -4.60 8.25
CA ALA A 20 -8.84 -3.75 7.73
C ALA A 20 -9.48 -2.90 8.84
N ALA A 21 -9.70 -3.47 10.03
CA ALA A 21 -10.21 -2.74 11.19
C ALA A 21 -9.24 -1.65 11.69
N LYS A 22 -7.92 -1.91 11.69
CA LYS A 22 -6.91 -0.91 12.08
C LYS A 22 -6.75 0.22 11.06
N ALA A 23 -6.85 -0.07 9.76
CA ALA A 23 -6.78 0.95 8.71
C ALA A 23 -8.01 1.90 8.70
N LEU A 24 -9.13 1.48 9.30
CA LEU A 24 -10.32 2.30 9.52
C LEU A 24 -10.25 3.17 10.79
N LEU A 25 -9.19 3.05 11.59
CA LEU A 25 -9.06 3.76 12.88
C LEU A 25 -7.86 4.73 12.82
N PRO A 26 -8.04 5.87 12.15
CA PRO A 26 -8.30 7.11 12.88
C PRO A 26 -9.40 7.95 12.18
N GLY A 27 -10.64 7.83 12.65
CA GLY A 27 -11.77 8.59 12.12
C GLY A 27 -13.13 8.26 12.74
N VAL A 28 -13.28 7.08 13.36
CA VAL A 28 -14.57 6.61 13.90
C VAL A 28 -14.83 6.96 15.37
N ALA A 29 -13.87 7.58 16.07
CA ALA A 29 -14.05 7.99 17.47
C ALA A 29 -15.18 9.04 17.65
N GLY A 30 -15.48 9.81 16.61
CA GLY A 30 -16.60 10.77 16.60
C GLY A 30 -17.97 10.16 16.30
N ILE A 31 -18.04 8.96 15.71
CA ILE A 31 -19.31 8.36 15.26
C ILE A 31 -19.94 7.51 16.38
N VAL A 32 -19.12 6.89 17.25
CA VAL A 32 -19.64 6.05 18.35
C VAL A 32 -20.34 6.86 19.45
N SER A 33 -19.90 8.10 19.72
CA SER A 33 -20.52 8.96 20.75
C SER A 33 -21.94 9.43 20.41
N LYS A 34 -22.36 9.38 19.14
CA LYS A 34 -23.72 9.74 18.73
C LYS A 34 -24.73 8.57 18.83
N PHE A 35 -24.26 7.34 19.05
CA PHE A 35 -25.11 6.16 19.06
C PHE A 35 -25.53 5.66 20.45
N THR A 36 -25.02 6.25 21.54
CA THR A 36 -25.33 5.78 22.91
C THR A 36 -26.48 6.51 23.60
N LEU A 37 -27.06 7.56 23.01
CA LEU A 37 -28.15 8.34 23.63
C LEU A 37 -29.50 8.30 22.91
N ARG A 38 -29.73 7.34 22.02
CA ARG A 38 -30.99 7.23 21.26
C ARG A 38 -31.84 5.95 21.38
N PRO A 39 -31.78 5.08 22.42
CA PRO A 39 -32.72 3.94 22.44
C PRO A 39 -34.21 4.32 22.61
N ALA A 40 -34.54 5.59 22.95
CA ALA A 40 -35.90 5.99 23.32
C ALA A 40 -36.58 7.06 22.42
N ALA A 41 -35.89 7.70 21.46
CA ALA A 41 -36.40 8.94 20.85
C ALA A 41 -36.94 8.87 19.40
N GLN A 42 -36.88 7.74 18.68
CA GLN A 42 -37.12 7.76 17.22
C GLN A 42 -37.89 6.56 16.64
N LYS A 43 -38.80 5.94 17.40
CA LYS A 43 -39.69 4.90 16.85
C LYS A 43 -40.72 5.40 15.81
N LEU A 44 -40.67 6.67 15.35
CA LEU A 44 -41.70 7.25 14.46
C LEU A 44 -41.19 8.12 13.27
N THR A 45 -39.91 8.12 12.95
CA THR A 45 -39.32 8.93 11.85
C THR A 45 -38.08 8.18 11.39
N ASN A 46 -37.86 7.72 10.16
CA ASN A 46 -38.38 8.11 8.85
C ASN A 46 -38.25 6.92 7.87
N HIS A 47 -39.33 6.47 7.22
CA HIS A 47 -39.23 5.60 6.03
C HIS A 47 -38.34 6.23 4.93
N LYS A 48 -38.27 7.57 4.87
CA LYS A 48 -37.38 8.32 3.97
C LYS A 48 -35.90 8.18 4.32
N GLU A 49 -35.53 8.04 5.60
CA GLU A 49 -34.13 7.82 5.98
C GLU A 49 -33.70 6.38 5.67
N ILE A 50 -34.58 5.39 5.89
CA ILE A 50 -34.29 3.99 5.51
C ILE A 50 -34.15 3.87 3.98
N ALA A 51 -35.01 4.55 3.21
CA ALA A 51 -34.90 4.59 1.75
C ALA A 51 -33.63 5.31 1.28
N ALA A 52 -33.25 6.42 1.92
CA ALA A 52 -32.01 7.14 1.61
C ALA A 52 -30.76 6.32 1.90
N ILE A 53 -30.75 5.57 3.02
CA ILE A 53 -29.65 4.65 3.35
C ILE A 53 -29.57 3.53 2.30
N ARG A 54 -30.70 2.92 1.94
CA ARG A 54 -30.76 1.86 0.92
C ARG A 54 -30.31 2.34 -0.45
N GLN A 55 -30.69 3.55 -0.83
CA GLN A 55 -30.28 4.16 -2.10
C GLN A 55 -28.79 4.53 -2.10
N ALA A 56 -28.24 4.96 -0.96
CA ALA A 56 -26.80 5.16 -0.81
C ALA A 56 -26.03 3.84 -0.90
N GLU A 57 -26.52 2.76 -0.29
CA GLU A 57 -25.95 1.41 -0.41
C GLU A 57 -25.97 0.90 -1.85
N GLU A 58 -27.12 1.02 -2.54
CA GLU A 58 -27.26 0.63 -3.95
C GLU A 58 -26.32 1.41 -4.86
N ASN A 59 -26.17 2.72 -4.63
CA ASN A 59 -25.23 3.55 -5.39
C ASN A 59 -23.78 3.14 -5.13
N ILE A 60 -23.39 2.87 -3.89
CA ILE A 60 -22.04 2.40 -3.56
C ILE A 60 -21.77 1.04 -4.21
N LEU A 61 -22.72 0.11 -4.14
CA LEU A 61 -22.59 -1.22 -4.77
C LEU A 61 -22.50 -1.13 -6.29
N ARG A 62 -23.28 -0.22 -6.89
CA ARG A 62 -23.23 0.06 -8.33
C ARG A 62 -21.90 0.69 -8.72
N GLU A 63 -21.45 1.73 -8.02
CA GLU A 63 -20.15 2.36 -8.24
C GLU A 63 -18.99 1.38 -8.04
N PHE A 64 -19.10 0.46 -7.08
CA PHE A 64 -18.10 -0.59 -6.84
C PHE A 64 -18.15 -1.70 -7.90
N GLY A 65 -19.33 -2.04 -8.41
CA GLY A 65 -19.52 -3.00 -9.51
C GLY A 65 -19.12 -2.44 -10.88
N ASP A 66 -19.34 -1.14 -11.09
CA ASP A 66 -18.92 -0.38 -12.26
C ASP A 66 -17.42 -0.01 -12.20
N ALA A 67 -16.81 -0.04 -11.01
CA ALA A 67 -15.38 0.20 -10.83
C ALA A 67 -14.57 -0.96 -11.45
N SER A 68 -13.86 -0.67 -12.53
CA SER A 68 -12.86 -1.59 -13.07
C SER A 68 -11.69 -1.69 -12.09
N THR A 69 -11.36 -2.92 -11.66
CA THR A 69 -10.16 -3.14 -10.85
C THR A 69 -8.94 -2.99 -11.74
N VAL A 70 -8.30 -1.82 -11.69
CA VAL A 70 -7.01 -1.59 -12.36
C VAL A 70 -5.92 -2.31 -11.57
N LYS A 71 -5.27 -3.29 -12.19
CA LYS A 71 -4.05 -3.91 -11.67
C LYS A 71 -2.84 -3.13 -12.16
N VAL A 72 -2.12 -2.54 -11.22
CA VAL A 72 -0.89 -1.81 -11.47
C VAL A 72 0.28 -2.60 -10.87
N ILE A 73 1.36 -2.73 -11.64
CA ILE A 73 2.64 -3.28 -11.15
C ILE A 73 3.54 -2.09 -10.84
N ASN A 74 4.08 -2.05 -9.63
CA ASN A 74 5.04 -1.04 -9.24
C ASN A 74 6.42 -1.38 -9.85
N PRO A 75 6.97 -0.53 -10.73
CA PRO A 75 8.19 -0.86 -11.45
C PRO A 75 9.42 -0.90 -10.53
N VAL A 76 9.46 -0.12 -9.45
CA VAL A 76 10.55 -0.15 -8.46
C VAL A 76 10.52 -1.47 -7.68
N LEU A 77 9.34 -1.96 -7.30
CA LEU A 77 9.21 -3.26 -6.65
C LEU A 77 9.53 -4.42 -7.61
N GLN A 78 9.25 -4.27 -8.91
CA GLN A 78 9.64 -5.24 -9.92
C GLN A 78 11.16 -5.32 -10.07
N GLN A 79 11.86 -4.18 -10.05
CA GLN A 79 13.31 -4.13 -10.05
C GLN A 79 13.91 -4.74 -8.78
N LEU A 80 13.30 -4.49 -7.62
CA LEU A 80 13.70 -5.16 -6.37
C LEU A 80 13.52 -6.68 -6.46
N ASP A 81 12.42 -7.16 -7.04
CA ASP A 81 12.20 -8.61 -7.21
C ASP A 81 13.24 -9.25 -8.14
N LEU A 82 13.67 -8.54 -9.19
CA LEU A 82 14.77 -8.98 -10.05
C LEU A 82 16.09 -9.03 -9.29
N ALA A 83 16.45 -7.96 -8.59
CA ALA A 83 17.64 -7.87 -7.75
C ALA A 83 17.77 -9.08 -6.81
N LEU A 84 16.71 -9.35 -6.03
CA LEU A 84 16.71 -10.45 -5.04
C LEU A 84 16.83 -11.87 -5.63
N ARG A 85 16.61 -12.04 -6.93
CA ARG A 85 16.60 -13.36 -7.60
C ARG A 85 17.77 -13.56 -8.55
N THR A 86 18.60 -12.54 -8.72
CA THR A 86 19.68 -12.53 -9.69
C THR A 86 21.02 -12.26 -8.99
N THR A 87 22.06 -12.18 -9.78
CA THR A 87 23.40 -11.82 -9.34
C THR A 87 23.93 -10.74 -10.28
N GLN A 88 24.99 -10.05 -9.88
CA GLN A 88 25.60 -8.99 -10.68
C GLN A 88 25.85 -9.34 -12.16
N SER A 89 26.19 -10.59 -12.48
CA SER A 89 26.45 -11.02 -13.86
C SER A 89 25.18 -11.21 -14.69
N GLN A 90 24.02 -11.34 -14.04
CA GLN A 90 22.72 -11.54 -14.65
C GLN A 90 21.91 -10.24 -14.73
N HIS A 91 22.03 -9.39 -13.71
CA HIS A 91 21.35 -8.11 -13.62
C HIS A 91 22.17 -7.16 -12.74
N ASP A 92 22.42 -5.93 -13.21
CA ASP A 92 22.93 -4.84 -12.38
C ASP A 92 21.89 -3.70 -12.40
N PRO A 93 21.19 -3.42 -11.29
CA PRO A 93 20.09 -2.45 -11.25
C PRO A 93 20.49 -1.01 -11.60
N LEU A 94 21.80 -0.69 -11.61
CA LEU A 94 22.32 0.62 -12.00
C LEU A 94 22.77 0.71 -13.46
N LEU A 95 23.14 -0.42 -14.08
CA LEU A 95 23.63 -0.45 -15.45
C LEU A 95 22.53 -0.84 -16.44
N ASP A 96 21.60 -1.67 -15.99
CA ASP A 96 20.47 -2.10 -16.79
C ASP A 96 19.37 -1.02 -16.83
N PHE A 97 18.31 -1.30 -17.60
CA PHE A 97 17.18 -0.38 -17.73
C PHE A 97 16.63 -0.01 -16.35
N ASN A 98 16.59 1.29 -16.04
CA ASN A 98 16.07 1.78 -14.78
C ASN A 98 14.53 1.73 -14.79
N PHE A 99 13.95 0.80 -14.02
CA PHE A 99 12.50 0.62 -13.99
C PHE A 99 11.82 1.81 -13.33
N SER A 100 12.49 2.51 -12.41
CA SER A 100 11.90 3.66 -11.71
C SER A 100 11.45 4.76 -12.67
N THR A 101 12.05 4.92 -13.85
CA THR A 101 11.66 5.93 -14.85
C THR A 101 10.33 5.62 -15.54
N THR A 102 9.77 4.43 -15.34
CA THR A 102 8.49 4.02 -15.93
C THR A 102 7.35 4.79 -15.28
N GLU A 103 6.47 5.36 -16.09
CA GLU A 103 5.24 6.00 -15.61
C GLU A 103 4.14 4.96 -15.40
N ILE A 104 3.38 5.13 -14.31
CA ILE A 104 2.12 4.44 -14.11
C ILE A 104 1.01 5.43 -14.45
N LYS A 105 0.37 5.24 -15.60
CA LYS A 105 -0.63 6.19 -16.13
C LYS A 105 -1.87 6.29 -15.24
N GLU A 106 -2.16 5.24 -14.50
CA GLU A 106 -3.33 5.12 -13.63
C GLU A 106 -3.11 5.74 -12.24
N LEU A 107 -1.88 6.18 -11.93
CA LEU A 107 -1.54 6.87 -10.69
C LEU A 107 -1.14 8.31 -10.98
N ASP A 108 -1.64 9.24 -10.17
CA ASP A 108 -1.38 10.67 -10.35
C ASP A 108 0.07 11.04 -9.96
N GLY A 109 0.83 11.42 -10.97
CA GLY A 109 2.21 11.90 -10.85
C GLY A 109 3.17 10.87 -10.25
N ASN A 110 4.23 11.37 -9.59
CA ASN A 110 5.34 10.57 -9.08
C ASN A 110 5.24 10.25 -7.57
N LYS A 111 4.11 10.57 -6.91
CA LYS A 111 3.96 10.33 -5.46
C LYS A 111 4.10 8.85 -5.10
N TRP A 112 3.63 7.96 -5.98
CA TRP A 112 3.76 6.53 -5.77
C TRP A 112 5.23 6.10 -5.68
N ARG A 113 6.12 6.75 -6.42
CA ARG A 113 7.55 6.42 -6.45
C ARG A 113 8.19 6.70 -5.08
N VAL A 114 8.03 7.94 -4.60
CA VAL A 114 8.56 8.39 -3.30
C VAL A 114 8.05 7.50 -2.16
N LEU A 115 6.75 7.18 -2.16
CA LEU A 115 6.17 6.30 -1.14
C LEU A 115 6.75 4.87 -1.18
N THR A 116 7.11 4.40 -2.37
CA THR A 116 7.72 3.08 -2.55
C THR A 116 9.16 3.08 -2.06
N GLU A 117 9.93 4.10 -2.42
CA GLU A 117 11.31 4.29 -1.97
C GLU A 117 11.38 4.37 -0.44
N ILE A 118 10.50 5.15 0.20
CA ILE A 118 10.37 5.22 1.67
C ILE A 118 10.06 3.85 2.28
N ALA A 119 9.14 3.09 1.66
CA ALA A 119 8.77 1.77 2.16
C ALA A 119 9.94 0.79 2.07
N ILE A 120 10.66 0.76 0.94
CA ILE A 120 11.84 -0.09 0.76
C ILE A 120 12.92 0.33 1.75
N TYR A 121 13.20 1.63 1.90
CA TYR A 121 14.16 2.13 2.89
C TYR A 121 13.83 1.64 4.29
N HIS A 122 12.60 1.78 4.77
CA HIS A 122 12.27 1.36 6.12
C HIS A 122 12.33 -0.16 6.35
N ILE A 123 12.14 -0.97 5.30
CA ILE A 123 12.28 -2.43 5.37
C ILE A 123 13.76 -2.84 5.37
N TYR A 124 14.58 -2.19 4.53
CA TYR A 124 15.96 -2.60 4.29
C TYR A 124 17.00 -1.75 5.00
N LYS A 125 16.64 -0.66 5.70
CA LYS A 125 17.59 0.23 6.37
C LYS A 125 18.54 -0.53 7.30
N ASP A 126 18.05 -1.50 8.06
CA ASP A 126 18.89 -2.20 9.03
C ASP A 126 19.89 -3.11 8.30
N VAL A 127 19.44 -3.75 7.23
CA VAL A 127 20.30 -4.53 6.34
C VAL A 127 21.33 -3.62 5.67
N TYR A 128 20.89 -2.50 5.11
CA TYR A 128 21.72 -1.52 4.40
C TYR A 128 22.84 -0.92 5.26
N HIS A 129 22.64 -0.77 6.57
CA HIS A 129 23.68 -0.29 7.48
C HIS A 129 24.57 -1.40 8.07
N ASP A 130 24.21 -2.68 7.88
CA ASP A 130 24.94 -3.82 8.41
C ASP A 130 25.33 -4.82 7.30
N PRO A 131 26.59 -4.77 6.83
CA PRO A 131 27.10 -5.69 5.81
C PRO A 131 26.97 -7.18 6.13
N PHE A 132 26.88 -7.55 7.42
CA PHE A 132 26.69 -8.96 7.82
C PHE A 132 25.31 -9.49 7.45
N LEU A 133 24.33 -8.61 7.21
CA LEU A 133 22.97 -8.98 6.85
C LEU A 133 22.75 -9.09 5.34
N TYR A 134 23.63 -8.55 4.49
CA TYR A 134 23.46 -8.53 3.03
C TYR A 134 23.21 -9.93 2.45
N LYS A 135 24.04 -10.90 2.86
CA LYS A 135 23.94 -12.29 2.39
C LYS A 135 22.64 -12.96 2.86
N GLN A 136 22.15 -12.61 4.06
CA GLN A 136 20.90 -13.15 4.59
C GLN A 136 19.68 -12.57 3.86
N ALA A 137 19.79 -11.31 3.44
CA ALA A 137 18.79 -10.61 2.64
C ALA A 137 18.87 -10.93 1.13
N GLN A 138 19.79 -11.79 0.70
CA GLN A 138 20.04 -12.12 -0.71
C GLN A 138 20.37 -10.90 -1.57
N LEU A 139 21.08 -9.93 -0.98
CA LEU A 139 21.52 -8.71 -1.68
C LEU A 139 22.99 -8.83 -2.08
N GLY A 140 23.25 -8.60 -3.37
CA GLY A 140 24.58 -8.47 -3.93
C GLY A 140 25.18 -7.07 -3.72
N PRO A 141 26.49 -6.90 -3.93
CA PRO A 141 27.14 -5.58 -3.88
C PRO A 141 26.53 -4.56 -4.85
N GLU A 142 26.03 -5.01 -6.00
CA GLU A 142 25.27 -4.25 -6.99
C GLU A 142 23.97 -3.67 -6.43
N ASP A 143 23.24 -4.46 -5.63
CA ASP A 143 21.97 -4.04 -5.04
C ASP A 143 22.19 -2.99 -3.95
N ILE A 144 23.28 -3.12 -3.19
CA ILE A 144 23.67 -2.14 -2.18
C ILE A 144 24.05 -0.81 -2.82
N ARG A 145 24.80 -0.83 -3.94
CA ARG A 145 25.06 0.39 -4.73
C ARG A 145 23.78 0.98 -5.29
N TRP A 146 22.83 0.15 -5.70
CA TRP A 146 21.53 0.63 -6.17
C TRP A 146 20.75 1.30 -5.05
N PHE A 147 20.72 0.70 -3.85
CA PHE A 147 20.14 1.30 -2.65
C PHE A 147 20.77 2.65 -2.30
N ASP A 148 22.07 2.83 -2.54
CA ASP A 148 22.72 4.12 -2.33
C ASP A 148 22.11 5.25 -3.15
N VAL A 149 21.76 4.95 -4.41
CA VAL A 149 21.11 5.86 -5.33
C VAL A 149 19.63 6.01 -4.97
N LEU A 150 18.94 4.89 -4.73
CA LEU A 150 17.50 4.86 -4.43
C LEU A 150 17.15 5.64 -3.15
N PHE A 151 18.04 5.62 -2.14
CA PHE A 151 17.82 6.30 -0.86
C PHE A 151 18.54 7.64 -0.76
N SER A 152 19.18 8.11 -1.84
CA SER A 152 19.97 9.35 -1.82
C SER A 152 19.18 10.55 -1.31
N ASP A 153 17.92 10.68 -1.75
CA ASP A 153 17.01 11.76 -1.33
C ASP A 153 16.44 11.56 0.10
N LEU A 154 16.52 10.34 0.66
CA LEU A 154 16.01 9.98 1.98
C LEU A 154 17.06 10.06 3.10
N LYS A 155 18.35 10.05 2.73
CA LYS A 155 19.48 10.16 3.68
C LYS A 155 19.59 11.55 4.32
N GLY A 156 18.92 12.57 3.75
CA GLY A 156 19.01 13.96 4.18
C GLY A 156 17.79 14.52 4.93
N SER A 157 16.76 13.71 5.17
CA SER A 157 15.48 14.13 5.78
C SER A 157 15.29 13.64 7.20
#